data_AF-A0A061F0V0-F1
#
_entry.id   AF-A0A061F0V0-F1
#
_cell.length_a   1.000
_cell.length_b   1.000
_cell.length_c   1.000
_cell.angle_alpha   90.00
_cell.angle_beta   90.00
_cell.angle_gamma   90.00
#
_symmetry.space_group_name_H-M   'P 1'
#
loop_
_entity.id
_entity.type
_entity.pdbx_description
1 polymer ?
#
loop_
_entity_poly.entity_id
_entity_poly.type
_entity_poly.pdbx_seq_one_letter_code
_entity_poly.pdbx_strand_id
1 'polypeptide(L)'
;MTRKKVKLSYITKDSARKSTFKKGKKGLLKKASELSTLCGIEGFMIIYNPYDAQLEQRIEQANKQLKRQCRDNREKETTQVMFQCLAKQGLEILNVTDLSDLGWLLEQNLKDIDKKIYTLAKPSHSQSFAPAASTTMATPETMLKSGGKV
;
A
#
# COMPACT_ATOMS: atom_id res chain seq x y z
N MET A 1 -24.44 42.87 -16.55
CA MET A 1 -22.99 43.01 -16.28
C MET A 1 -22.20 42.54 -17.50
N THR A 2 -21.71 43.47 -18.33
CA THR A 2 -20.93 43.16 -19.54
C THR A 2 -19.56 42.62 -19.14
N ARG A 3 -19.19 41.41 -19.60
CA ARG A 3 -17.87 40.83 -19.31
C ARG A 3 -16.79 41.58 -20.08
N LYS A 4 -15.75 42.03 -19.37
CA LYS A 4 -14.52 42.52 -20.01
C LYS A 4 -13.75 41.35 -20.63
N LYS A 5 -13.21 41.55 -21.83
CA LYS A 5 -12.30 40.60 -22.50
C LYS A 5 -11.04 40.44 -21.64
N VAL A 6 -10.62 39.21 -21.40
CA VAL A 6 -9.46 38.87 -20.55
C VAL A 6 -8.27 38.50 -21.44
N LYS A 7 -7.06 38.90 -21.02
CA LYS A 7 -5.80 38.49 -21.66
C LYS A 7 -5.51 37.02 -21.37
N LEU A 8 -5.12 36.24 -22.37
CA LEU A 8 -4.71 34.84 -22.22
C LEU A 8 -3.27 34.76 -21.69
N SER A 9 -3.12 34.95 -20.39
CA SER A 9 -1.85 34.83 -19.68
C SER A 9 -2.07 34.20 -18.30
N TYR A 10 -0.99 33.79 -17.64
CA TYR A 10 -1.06 33.32 -16.26
C TYR A 10 -1.70 34.38 -15.35
N ILE A 11 -2.64 33.96 -14.49
CA ILE A 11 -3.32 34.84 -13.54
C ILE A 11 -2.50 34.84 -12.25
N THR A 12 -1.79 35.92 -11.97
CA THR A 12 -0.93 36.03 -10.78
C THR A 12 -1.71 35.94 -9.46
N LYS A 13 -2.93 36.54 -9.41
CA LYS A 13 -3.76 36.53 -8.20
C LYS A 13 -4.41 35.16 -7.96
N ASP A 14 -4.00 34.48 -6.90
CA ASP A 14 -4.40 33.12 -6.55
C ASP A 14 -5.92 32.91 -6.41
N SER A 15 -6.62 33.80 -5.71
CA SER A 15 -8.08 33.69 -5.55
C SER A 15 -8.83 33.83 -6.87
N ALA A 16 -8.38 34.77 -7.71
CA ALA A 16 -8.90 34.93 -9.06
C ALA A 16 -8.59 33.70 -9.92
N ARG A 17 -7.35 33.19 -9.88
CA ARG A 17 -6.91 31.99 -10.59
C ARG A 17 -7.73 30.75 -10.20
N LYS A 18 -7.92 30.49 -8.91
CA LYS A 18 -8.72 29.36 -8.38
C LYS A 18 -10.18 29.46 -8.80
N SER A 19 -10.80 30.64 -8.71
CA SER A 19 -12.19 30.83 -9.12
C SER A 19 -12.40 30.67 -10.64
N THR A 20 -11.46 31.18 -11.45
CA THR A 20 -11.46 31.03 -12.91
C THR A 20 -11.23 29.59 -13.31
N PHE A 21 -10.30 28.88 -12.68
CA PHE A 21 -10.08 27.44 -12.91
C PHE A 21 -11.36 26.63 -12.66
N LYS A 22 -12.05 26.83 -11.54
CA LYS A 22 -13.29 26.11 -11.23
C LYS A 22 -14.39 26.36 -12.28
N LYS A 23 -14.57 27.62 -12.70
CA LYS A 23 -15.56 28.00 -13.72
C LYS A 23 -15.17 27.46 -15.11
N GLY A 24 -13.91 27.60 -15.49
CA GLY A 24 -13.36 27.13 -16.76
C GLY A 24 -13.43 25.62 -16.89
N LYS A 25 -13.00 24.88 -15.86
CA LYS A 25 -13.10 23.41 -15.81
C LYS A 25 -14.53 22.93 -16.03
N LYS A 26 -15.50 23.54 -15.34
CA LYS A 26 -16.93 23.19 -15.49
C LYS A 26 -17.43 23.46 -16.92
N GLY A 27 -17.08 24.61 -17.48
CA GLY A 27 -17.46 24.95 -18.86
C GLY A 27 -16.82 24.03 -19.90
N LEU A 28 -15.53 23.71 -19.72
CA LEU A 28 -14.77 22.85 -20.62
C LEU A 28 -15.30 21.41 -20.60
N LEU A 29 -15.56 20.85 -19.42
CA LEU A 29 -16.17 19.51 -19.28
C LEU A 29 -17.54 19.43 -19.97
N LYS A 30 -18.38 20.47 -19.82
CA LYS A 30 -19.68 20.52 -20.50
C LYS A 30 -19.52 20.57 -22.03
N LYS A 31 -18.54 21.31 -22.54
CA LYS A 31 -18.28 21.38 -23.98
C LYS A 31 -17.72 20.06 -24.52
N ALA A 32 -16.84 19.40 -23.78
CA ALA A 32 -16.35 18.08 -24.13
C ALA A 32 -17.48 17.05 -24.20
N SER A 33 -18.42 17.05 -23.23
CA SER A 33 -19.57 16.14 -23.27
C SER A 33 -20.51 16.43 -24.44
N GLU A 34 -20.81 17.70 -24.70
CA GLU A 34 -21.64 18.10 -25.86
C GLU A 34 -21.01 17.64 -27.17
N LEU A 35 -19.70 17.80 -27.35
CA LEU A 35 -18.98 17.36 -28.54
C LEU A 35 -18.99 15.83 -28.70
N SER A 36 -18.71 15.09 -27.62
CA SER A 36 -18.77 13.63 -27.62
C SER A 36 -20.15 13.12 -28.06
N THR A 37 -21.23 13.76 -27.56
CA THR A 37 -22.60 13.42 -27.96
C THR A 37 -22.91 13.78 -29.41
N LEU A 38 -22.53 14.98 -29.87
CA LEU A 38 -22.83 15.45 -31.23
C LEU A 38 -22.08 14.66 -32.31
N CYS A 39 -20.85 14.26 -32.01
CA CYS A 39 -19.99 13.54 -32.94
C CYS A 39 -20.13 12.02 -32.83
N GLY A 40 -20.83 11.50 -31.81
CA GLY A 40 -20.97 10.06 -31.58
C GLY A 40 -19.64 9.36 -31.28
N ILE A 41 -18.67 10.08 -30.69
CA ILE A 41 -17.34 9.55 -30.36
C ILE A 41 -17.11 9.60 -28.85
N GLU A 42 -16.40 8.60 -28.33
CA GLU A 42 -15.90 8.65 -26.95
C GLU A 42 -14.66 9.55 -26.88
N GLY A 43 -14.67 10.53 -25.99
CA GLY A 43 -13.58 11.48 -25.79
C GLY A 43 -13.17 11.54 -24.33
N PHE A 44 -11.85 11.58 -24.08
CA PHE A 44 -11.31 11.72 -22.73
C PHE A 44 -10.53 13.02 -22.58
N MET A 45 -10.49 13.56 -21.36
CA MET A 45 -9.76 14.78 -21.03
C MET A 45 -9.10 14.65 -19.66
N ILE A 46 -7.81 14.99 -19.59
CA ILE A 46 -7.03 14.97 -18.35
C ILE A 46 -6.77 16.42 -17.92
N ILE A 47 -7.20 16.78 -16.72
CA ILE A 47 -6.99 18.12 -16.14
C ILE A 47 -6.34 17.97 -14.77
N TYR A 48 -5.14 18.52 -14.61
CA TYR A 48 -4.49 18.63 -13.30
C TYR A 48 -5.13 19.75 -12.48
N ASN A 49 -5.52 19.45 -11.23
CA ASN A 49 -6.09 20.40 -10.31
C ASN A 49 -5.16 20.61 -9.10
N PRO A 50 -4.33 21.66 -9.08
CA PRO A 50 -3.43 21.94 -7.95
C PRO A 50 -4.17 22.39 -6.68
N TYR A 51 -5.49 22.61 -6.75
CA TYR A 51 -6.31 23.05 -5.62
C TYR A 51 -7.15 21.94 -5.00
N ASP A 52 -6.98 20.69 -5.47
CA ASP A 52 -7.65 19.54 -4.88
C ASP A 52 -6.86 19.09 -3.65
N ALA A 53 -7.36 19.45 -2.47
CA ALA A 53 -6.75 19.09 -1.19
C ALA A 53 -6.71 17.57 -0.95
N GLN A 54 -7.48 16.79 -1.71
CA GLN A 54 -7.51 15.33 -1.62
C GLN A 54 -6.78 14.65 -2.78
N LEU A 55 -6.06 15.39 -3.63
CA LEU A 55 -5.43 14.83 -4.83
C LEU A 55 -4.45 13.70 -4.47
N GLU A 56 -3.59 13.93 -3.49
CA GLU A 56 -2.61 12.94 -3.02
C GLU A 56 -3.30 11.69 -2.46
N GLN A 57 -4.34 11.87 -1.64
CA GLN A 57 -5.12 10.76 -1.10
C GLN A 57 -5.80 9.93 -2.21
N ARG A 58 -6.34 10.59 -3.24
CA ARG A 58 -6.96 9.93 -4.39
C ARG A 58 -5.93 9.18 -5.24
N ILE A 59 -4.75 9.78 -5.45
CA ILE A 59 -3.63 9.13 -6.14
C ILE A 59 -3.21 7.88 -5.38
N GLU A 60 -3.05 7.97 -4.05
CA GLU A 60 -2.69 6.82 -3.22
C GLU A 60 -3.74 5.71 -3.27
N GLN A 61 -5.02 6.07 -3.19
CA GLN A 61 -6.12 5.10 -3.30
C GLN A 61 -6.14 4.43 -4.68
N ALA A 62 -5.95 5.18 -5.77
CA ALA A 62 -5.86 4.65 -7.13
C ALA A 62 -4.67 3.71 -7.29
N ASN A 63 -3.50 4.08 -6.75
CA ASN A 63 -2.31 3.23 -6.74
C ASN A 63 -2.54 1.92 -5.97
N LYS A 64 -3.25 1.98 -4.83
CA LYS A 64 -3.62 0.80 -4.05
C LYS A 64 -4.56 -0.13 -4.84
N GLN A 65 -5.51 0.43 -5.60
CA GLN A 65 -6.39 -0.34 -6.48
C GLN A 65 -5.63 -0.96 -7.64
N LEU A 66 -4.74 -0.20 -8.30
CA LEU A 66 -3.90 -0.68 -9.39
C LEU A 66 -3.04 -1.86 -8.95
N LYS A 67 -2.39 -1.76 -7.79
CA LYS A 67 -1.61 -2.87 -7.21
C LYS A 67 -2.44 -4.14 -6.96
N ARG A 68 -3.73 -4.00 -6.60
CA ARG A 68 -4.64 -5.14 -6.47
C ARG A 68 -4.95 -5.75 -7.82
N GLN A 69 -5.33 -4.93 -8.80
CA GLN A 69 -5.62 -5.38 -10.15
C GLN A 69 -4.44 -6.06 -10.83
N CYS A 70 -3.21 -5.58 -10.63
CA CYS A 70 -2.02 -6.26 -11.14
C CYS A 70 -1.86 -7.66 -10.52
N ARG A 71 -2.15 -7.83 -9.22
CA ARG A 71 -2.13 -9.17 -8.59
C ARG A 71 -3.25 -10.05 -9.12
N ASP A 72 -4.47 -9.55 -9.17
CA ASP A 72 -5.64 -10.30 -9.63
C ASP A 72 -5.46 -10.73 -11.11
N ASN A 73 -4.90 -9.86 -11.95
CA ASN A 73 -4.58 -10.19 -13.34
C ASN A 73 -3.46 -11.23 -13.43
N ARG A 74 -2.41 -11.10 -12.61
CA ARG A 74 -1.32 -12.09 -12.56
C ARG A 74 -1.81 -13.47 -12.14
N GLU A 75 -2.72 -13.53 -11.17
CA GLU A 75 -3.36 -14.78 -10.73
C GLU A 75 -4.17 -15.41 -11.86
N LYS A 76 -4.91 -14.61 -12.63
CA LYS A 76 -5.65 -15.07 -13.82
C LYS A 76 -4.74 -15.58 -14.93
N GLU A 77 -3.66 -14.85 -15.23
CA GLU A 77 -2.64 -15.27 -16.21
C GLU A 77 -2.02 -16.61 -15.80
N THR A 78 -1.61 -16.74 -14.54
CA THR A 78 -1.01 -17.98 -14.00
C THR A 78 -2.00 -19.15 -14.07
N THR A 79 -3.25 -18.91 -13.69
CA THR A 79 -4.32 -19.90 -13.75
C THR A 79 -4.60 -20.33 -15.19
N GLN A 80 -4.61 -19.38 -16.12
CA GLN A 80 -4.79 -19.65 -17.54
C GLN A 80 -3.65 -20.52 -18.10
N VAL A 81 -2.39 -20.20 -17.78
CA VAL A 81 -1.23 -21.01 -18.17
C VAL A 81 -1.34 -22.43 -17.59
N MET A 82 -1.74 -22.56 -16.32
CA MET A 82 -1.97 -23.88 -15.70
C MET A 82 -2.98 -24.72 -16.49
N PHE A 83 -4.12 -24.14 -16.87
CA PHE A 83 -5.14 -24.85 -17.64
C PHE A 83 -4.65 -25.27 -19.03
N GLN A 84 -3.86 -24.44 -19.71
CA GLN A 84 -3.30 -24.76 -21.03
C GLN A 84 -2.31 -25.94 -20.96
N CYS A 85 -1.42 -25.96 -19.96
CA CYS A 85 -0.49 -27.06 -19.73
C CYS A 85 -1.22 -28.39 -19.49
N LEU A 86 -2.30 -28.37 -18.69
CA LEU A 86 -3.12 -29.56 -18.41
C LEU A 86 -3.83 -30.06 -19.67
N ALA A 87 -4.19 -29.16 -20.58
CA ALA A 87 -4.80 -29.48 -21.87
C ALA A 87 -3.80 -30.00 -22.92
N LYS A 88 -2.53 -30.26 -22.55
CA LYS A 88 -1.43 -30.70 -23.43
C LYS A 88 -1.12 -29.74 -24.59
N GLN A 89 -1.55 -28.48 -24.51
CA GLN A 89 -0.94 -27.40 -25.29
C GLN A 89 0.39 -27.08 -24.60
N GLY A 90 1.52 -27.23 -25.31
CA GLY A 90 2.85 -27.00 -24.75
C GLY A 90 3.04 -25.56 -24.23
N LEU A 91 4.12 -25.34 -23.48
CA LEU A 91 4.55 -24.06 -22.89
C LEU A 91 4.96 -22.97 -23.92
N GLU A 92 4.43 -23.03 -25.14
CA GLU A 92 4.77 -22.13 -26.26
C GLU A 92 4.31 -20.68 -26.05
N ILE A 93 3.57 -20.40 -24.96
CA ILE A 93 2.96 -19.11 -24.64
C ILE A 93 3.79 -18.27 -23.66
N LEU A 94 4.89 -18.79 -23.09
CA LEU A 94 5.75 -17.98 -22.21
C LEU A 94 6.54 -16.96 -23.02
N ASN A 95 6.18 -15.68 -22.90
CA ASN A 95 6.88 -14.58 -23.53
C ASN A 95 8.09 -14.15 -22.65
N VAL A 96 9.07 -13.43 -23.24
CA VAL A 96 10.29 -12.98 -22.56
C VAL A 96 10.00 -12.15 -21.30
N THR A 97 8.83 -11.52 -21.24
CA THR A 97 8.30 -10.80 -20.07
C THR A 97 8.00 -11.73 -18.90
N ASP A 98 7.43 -12.91 -19.15
CA ASP A 98 7.07 -13.88 -18.11
C ASP A 98 8.32 -14.47 -17.46
N LEU A 99 9.37 -14.67 -18.26
CA LEU A 99 10.69 -15.07 -17.77
C LEU A 99 11.35 -13.98 -16.91
N SER A 100 11.16 -12.71 -17.27
CA SER A 100 11.69 -11.57 -16.51
C SER A 100 10.99 -11.41 -15.15
N ASP A 101 9.67 -11.61 -15.11
CA ASP A 101 8.88 -11.58 -13.88
C ASP A 101 9.19 -12.77 -12.97
N LEU A 102 9.43 -13.95 -13.55
CA LEU A 102 9.92 -15.12 -12.80
C LEU A 102 11.30 -14.84 -12.20
N GLY A 103 12.19 -14.18 -12.96
CA GLY A 103 13.49 -13.72 -12.45
C GLY A 103 13.34 -12.74 -11.28
N TRP A 104 12.41 -11.80 -11.36
CA TRP A 104 12.13 -10.86 -10.27
C TRP A 104 11.55 -11.57 -9.03
N LEU A 105 10.67 -12.55 -9.21
CA LEU A 105 10.10 -13.32 -8.10
C LEU A 105 11.14 -14.18 -7.40
N LEU A 106 12.07 -14.77 -8.15
CA LEU A 106 13.24 -15.46 -7.63
C LEU A 106 14.11 -14.52 -6.78
N GLU A 107 14.42 -13.34 -7.30
CA GLU A 107 15.19 -12.31 -6.59
C GLU A 107 14.51 -11.88 -5.27
N GLN A 108 13.19 -11.76 -5.27
CA GLN A 108 12.42 -11.42 -4.07
C GLN A 108 12.43 -12.55 -3.03
N ASN A 109 12.30 -13.81 -3.47
CA ASN A 109 12.39 -14.96 -2.58
C ASN A 109 13.79 -15.10 -1.96
N LEU A 110 14.86 -14.85 -2.74
CA LEU A 110 16.23 -14.85 -2.22
C LEU A 110 16.41 -13.79 -1.12
N LYS A 111 15.89 -12.58 -1.33
CA LYS A 111 15.93 -11.50 -0.32
C LYS A 111 15.16 -11.84 0.95
N ASP A 112 14.03 -12.53 0.84
CA ASP A 112 13.25 -12.92 2.01
C ASP A 112 13.89 -14.09 2.77
N ILE A 113 14.58 -15.00 2.06
CA ILE A 113 15.41 -16.05 2.68
C ILE A 113 16.56 -15.42 3.45
N ASP A 114 17.32 -14.49 2.86
CA ASP A 114 18.43 -13.81 3.53
C ASP A 114 17.99 -13.07 4.79
N LYS A 115 16.86 -12.36 4.73
CA LYS A 115 16.28 -11.69 5.90
C LYS A 115 15.91 -12.69 6.99
N LYS A 116 15.32 -13.84 6.63
CA LYS A 116 14.97 -14.90 7.58
C LYS A 116 16.23 -15.51 8.21
N ILE A 117 17.25 -15.79 7.41
CA ILE A 117 18.56 -16.27 7.90
C ILE A 117 19.14 -15.27 8.89
N TYR A 118 19.14 -13.97 8.55
CA TYR A 118 19.64 -12.92 9.45
C TYR A 118 18.86 -12.84 10.77
N THR A 119 17.53 -12.99 10.74
CA THR A 119 16.72 -13.02 11.97
C THR A 119 16.98 -14.25 12.84
N LEU A 120 17.29 -15.40 12.23
CA LEU A 120 17.60 -16.64 12.94
C LEU A 120 19.06 -16.69 13.43
N ALA A 121 19.97 -15.99 12.76
CA ALA A 121 21.38 -15.90 13.10
C ALA A 121 21.69 -14.83 14.18
N LYS A 122 20.73 -13.98 14.54
CA LYS A 122 20.89 -13.04 15.65
C LYS A 122 20.86 -13.80 16.99
N PRO A 123 21.91 -13.76 17.82
CA PRO A 123 21.86 -14.37 19.14
C PRO A 123 20.82 -13.63 19.98
N SER A 124 19.85 -14.38 20.49
CA SER A 124 18.87 -13.89 21.45
C SER A 124 19.60 -13.42 22.71
N HIS A 125 19.50 -12.13 23.02
CA HIS A 125 19.85 -11.63 24.34
C HIS A 125 18.81 -12.19 25.32
N SER A 126 19.18 -13.26 26.01
CA SER A 126 18.42 -13.86 27.11
C SER A 126 18.27 -12.83 28.23
N GLN A 127 17.06 -12.33 28.45
CA GLN A 127 16.71 -11.74 29.74
C GLN A 127 16.70 -12.86 30.78
N SER A 128 17.74 -12.88 31.63
CA SER A 128 17.81 -13.72 32.80
C SER A 128 16.75 -13.29 33.81
N PHE A 129 15.87 -14.21 34.19
CA PHE A 129 15.11 -14.11 35.43
C PHE A 129 16.10 -14.20 36.61
N ALA A 130 16.12 -13.18 37.47
CA ALA A 130 16.87 -13.23 38.72
C ALA A 130 16.15 -14.13 39.74
N PRO A 131 16.87 -14.96 40.53
CA PRO A 131 16.27 -15.67 41.65
C PRO A 131 16.20 -14.75 42.88
N ALA A 132 15.08 -14.80 43.60
CA ALA A 132 14.90 -14.11 44.87
C ALA A 132 15.29 -15.04 46.03
N ALA A 133 16.32 -14.66 46.81
CA ALA A 133 16.66 -15.16 48.15
C ALA A 133 17.81 -14.23 48.67
N SER A 134 17.91 -13.68 49.89
CA SER A 134 17.27 -13.83 51.19
C SER A 134 17.74 -12.66 52.07
N THR A 135 16.94 -12.19 53.04
CA THR A 135 17.46 -11.42 54.20
C THR A 135 17.17 -12.19 55.49
N THR A 136 18.22 -12.88 55.92
CA THR A 136 18.77 -13.07 57.27
C THR A 136 17.86 -13.16 58.51
N MET A 137 18.07 -14.27 59.22
CA MET A 137 17.59 -14.63 60.57
C MET A 137 18.16 -13.73 61.68
N ALA A 138 17.40 -13.56 62.76
CA ALA A 138 17.89 -13.27 64.11
C ALA A 138 17.37 -14.33 65.11
N THR A 139 18.26 -14.66 66.05
CA THR A 139 18.42 -15.74 67.03
C THR A 139 17.28 -16.11 68.01
N PRO A 140 17.37 -17.26 68.71
CA PRO A 140 16.29 -17.90 69.48
C PRO A 140 16.34 -17.62 71.00
N GLU A 141 15.20 -17.78 71.68
CA GLU A 141 15.16 -18.06 73.13
C GLU A 141 14.11 -19.13 73.49
N THR A 142 14.56 -20.05 74.35
CA THR A 142 13.87 -21.16 75.00
C THR A 142 12.81 -20.70 76.01
N MET A 143 11.70 -21.44 76.17
CA MET A 143 11.12 -21.74 77.50
C MET A 143 10.13 -22.92 77.48
N LEU A 144 10.29 -23.76 78.51
CA LEU A 144 9.50 -24.92 78.95
C LEU A 144 8.02 -24.63 79.26
N LYS A 145 7.14 -25.60 78.98
CA LYS A 145 6.02 -26.06 79.86
C LYS A 145 5.38 -27.31 79.24
N SER A 146 5.67 -28.52 79.70
CA SER A 146 5.01 -29.28 80.78
C SER A 146 3.48 -29.39 80.66
N GLY A 147 2.98 -30.62 80.57
CA GLY A 147 1.59 -30.94 80.91
C GLY A 147 1.02 -32.13 80.16
N GLY A 148 1.22 -33.34 80.70
CA GLY A 148 0.42 -34.50 80.31
C GLY A 148 -0.92 -34.56 81.05
N LYS A 149 -1.89 -35.26 80.46
CA LYS A 149 -2.89 -36.15 81.10
C LYS A 149 -3.66 -36.84 79.97
N VAL A 150 -3.53 -38.16 79.88
CA VAL A 150 -4.57 -39.19 80.13
C VAL A 150 -5.73 -39.09 79.14
#